data_AF-A0A7W1DKB4-F1
#
_entry.id   AF-A0A7W1DKB4-F1
#
_cell.length_a   1.000
_cell.length_b   1.000
_cell.length_c   1.000
_cell.angle_alpha   90.00
_cell.angle_beta   90.00
_cell.angle_gamma   90.00
#
_symmetry.space_group_name_H-M   'P 1'
#
loop_
_entity.id
_entity.type
_entity.pdbx_description
1 polymer ?
#
loop_
_entity_poly.entity_id
_entity_poly.type
_entity_poly.pdbx_seq_one_letter_code
_entity_poly.pdbx_strand_id
1 'polypeptide(L)'
;MAKIKLDLDRRIGKLDRRIFGGFIEHLGRCIYGGVFDEGSPLSDERGYRLDVLAAAKDLRIPMLRWPGGNFVSGYHWTDGIGPREERPRKMDLAWSTEESNRFGTDEFMAYCRLMGAEPYICVNMGTGTMDEAQAWVEYCNGTGDTYWANLRRENDHEEPYNVKYWGLGNEMYGEWQIGALSAEDYVRKAREFAKVMRWTDPSIELVGCGLSGLMDWDRVVIEGLAPFVDYHS
;
A
#
# COMPACT_ATOMS: atom_id res chain seq x y z
N MET A 1 37.32 -10.75 26.37
CA MET A 1 35.99 -10.87 27.01
C MET A 1 35.15 -9.69 26.55
N ALA A 2 34.02 -9.93 25.89
CA ALA A 2 33.12 -8.84 25.50
C ALA A 2 32.30 -8.37 26.71
N LYS A 3 32.05 -7.07 26.83
CA LYS A 3 31.28 -6.46 27.93
C LYS A 3 30.12 -5.64 27.36
N ILE A 4 28.92 -5.88 27.88
CA ILE A 4 27.71 -5.09 27.58
C ILE A 4 27.38 -4.26 28.82
N LYS A 5 27.08 -2.97 28.65
CA LYS A 5 26.61 -2.08 29.72
C LYS A 5 25.25 -1.53 29.33
N LEU A 6 24.29 -1.60 30.25
CA LEU A 6 22.97 -1.00 30.11
C LEU A 6 22.92 0.27 30.96
N ASP A 7 22.54 1.38 30.34
CA ASP A 7 22.42 2.70 30.97
C ASP A 7 21.03 3.24 30.63
N LEU A 8 20.13 3.25 31.61
CA LEU A 8 18.71 3.56 31.40
C LEU A 8 18.45 5.06 31.16
N ASP A 9 19.44 5.91 31.42
CA ASP A 9 19.41 7.35 31.15
C ASP A 9 19.82 7.66 29.71
N ARG A 10 20.50 6.72 29.03
CA ARG A 10 20.89 6.83 27.61
C ARG A 10 19.85 6.22 26.68
N ARG A 11 18.69 6.88 26.58
CA ARG A 11 17.60 6.48 25.67
C ARG A 11 17.85 7.01 24.26
N ILE A 12 17.72 6.15 23.25
CA ILE A 12 17.84 6.54 21.83
C ILE A 12 16.52 7.14 21.33
N GLY A 13 15.38 6.55 21.71
CA GLY A 13 14.06 7.00 21.28
C GLY A 13 12.95 6.08 21.78
N LYS A 14 11.71 6.41 21.41
CA LYS A 14 10.56 5.52 21.64
C LYS A 14 10.49 4.51 20.50
N LEU A 15 10.36 3.23 20.84
CA LEU A 15 10.13 2.19 19.86
C LEU A 15 8.74 2.36 19.24
N ASP A 16 8.71 2.71 17.96
CA ASP A 16 7.52 2.56 17.15
C ASP A 16 7.45 1.12 16.63
N ARG A 17 6.34 0.43 16.89
CA ARG A 17 6.20 -0.97 16.46
C ARG A 17 6.13 -1.10 14.94
N ARG A 18 5.78 -0.05 14.20
CA ARG A 18 5.67 -0.06 12.73
C ARG A 18 6.96 -0.49 12.01
N ILE A 19 8.12 -0.43 12.69
CA ILE A 19 9.38 -1.01 12.16
C ILE A 19 9.33 -2.54 11.96
N PHE A 20 8.36 -3.22 12.58
CA PHE A 20 8.09 -4.65 12.39
C PHE A 20 6.98 -4.89 11.36
N GLY A 21 6.77 -3.93 10.45
CA GLY A 21 5.80 -4.03 9.37
C GLY A 21 6.10 -5.20 8.42
N GLY A 22 5.06 -5.61 7.71
CA GLY A 22 5.12 -6.60 6.64
C GLY A 22 4.85 -5.94 5.30
N PHE A 23 5.03 -6.73 4.25
CA PHE A 23 4.81 -6.30 2.89
C PHE A 23 4.31 -7.49 2.06
N ILE A 24 3.21 -7.30 1.33
CA ILE A 24 2.68 -8.27 0.38
C ILE A 24 2.47 -7.59 -0.98
N GLU A 25 2.84 -8.31 -2.04
CA GLU A 25 2.76 -7.85 -3.42
C GLU A 25 1.96 -8.84 -4.24
N HIS A 26 1.28 -8.36 -5.28
CA HIS A 26 0.81 -9.19 -6.39
C HIS A 26 2.00 -9.73 -7.21
N LEU A 27 2.78 -10.62 -6.59
CA LEU A 27 4.00 -11.20 -7.14
C LEU A 27 4.03 -12.70 -6.84
N GLY A 28 4.13 -13.49 -7.90
CA GLY A 28 4.25 -14.94 -7.83
C GLY A 28 3.13 -15.57 -7.01
N ARG A 29 3.48 -16.12 -5.84
CA ARG A 29 2.53 -16.79 -4.93
C ARG A 29 2.36 -16.08 -3.59
N CYS A 30 2.66 -14.78 -3.52
CA CYS A 30 2.47 -14.02 -2.29
C CYS A 30 0.96 -13.89 -1.97
N ILE A 31 0.18 -13.43 -2.96
CA ILE A 31 -1.29 -13.39 -2.87
C ILE A 31 -1.88 -14.76 -3.21
N TYR A 32 -1.90 -15.11 -4.50
CA TYR A 32 -2.57 -16.31 -5.00
C TYR A 32 -1.78 -17.59 -4.69
N GLY A 33 -2.42 -18.51 -3.97
CA GLY A 33 -1.77 -19.71 -3.41
C GLY A 33 -0.92 -19.42 -2.17
N GLY A 34 -0.85 -18.16 -1.74
CA GLY A 34 -0.19 -17.68 -0.54
C GLY A 34 -1.21 -17.29 0.53
N VAL A 35 -1.40 -15.99 0.75
CA VAL A 35 -2.39 -15.50 1.74
C VAL A 35 -3.85 -15.73 1.31
N PHE A 36 -4.07 -15.90 0.00
CA PHE A 36 -5.39 -16.03 -0.60
C PHE A 36 -5.42 -17.19 -1.62
N ASP A 37 -6.34 -18.14 -1.40
CA ASP A 37 -6.52 -19.31 -2.26
C ASP A 37 -7.93 -19.89 -2.07
N GLU A 38 -8.85 -19.53 -2.96
CA GLU A 38 -10.26 -19.95 -2.89
C GLU A 38 -10.45 -21.46 -3.12
N GLY A 39 -9.48 -22.14 -3.73
CA GLY A 39 -9.54 -23.59 -3.98
C GLY A 39 -8.99 -24.44 -2.84
N SER A 40 -8.37 -23.83 -1.83
CA SER A 40 -7.70 -24.56 -0.77
C SER A 40 -8.68 -25.08 0.30
N PRO A 41 -8.53 -26.34 0.76
CA PRO A 41 -9.32 -26.84 1.90
C PRO A 41 -8.93 -26.18 3.24
N LEU A 42 -7.87 -25.36 3.25
CA LEU A 42 -7.37 -24.63 4.42
C LEU A 42 -7.83 -23.17 4.44
N SER A 43 -8.64 -22.75 3.46
CA SER A 43 -9.17 -21.40 3.38
C SER A 43 -10.52 -21.26 4.08
N ASP A 44 -10.85 -20.03 4.51
CA ASP A 44 -12.23 -19.69 4.86
C ASP A 44 -13.12 -19.54 3.61
N GLU A 45 -14.43 -19.32 3.82
CA GLU A 45 -15.41 -19.15 2.75
C GLU A 45 -15.14 -17.96 1.81
N ARG A 46 -14.30 -17.01 2.24
CA ARG A 46 -13.92 -15.83 1.45
C ARG A 46 -12.65 -16.07 0.64
N GLY A 47 -11.90 -17.13 0.92
CA GLY A 47 -10.66 -17.54 0.25
C GLY A 47 -9.38 -17.26 1.04
N TYR A 48 -9.44 -16.79 2.29
CA TYR A 48 -8.24 -16.52 3.08
C TYR A 48 -7.67 -17.78 3.69
N ARG A 49 -6.37 -18.02 3.50
CA ARG A 49 -5.66 -19.19 4.04
C ARG A 49 -5.51 -19.10 5.57
N LEU A 50 -6.31 -19.86 6.30
CA LEU A 50 -6.38 -19.80 7.76
C LEU A 50 -5.10 -20.29 8.44
N ASP A 51 -4.43 -21.28 7.84
CA ASP A 51 -3.14 -21.79 8.31
C ASP A 51 -2.02 -20.75 8.12
N VAL A 52 -2.04 -19.99 7.02
CA VAL A 52 -1.11 -18.88 6.77
C VAL A 52 -1.34 -17.73 7.76
N LEU A 53 -2.61 -17.34 7.95
CA LEU A 53 -3.00 -16.35 8.96
C LEU A 53 -2.54 -16.77 10.36
N ALA A 54 -2.77 -18.04 10.74
CA ALA A 54 -2.35 -18.56 12.04
C ALA A 54 -0.82 -18.51 12.22
N ALA A 55 -0.06 -18.90 11.19
CA ALA A 55 1.40 -18.82 11.22
C ALA A 55 1.92 -17.38 11.32
N ALA A 56 1.26 -16.43 10.67
CA ALA A 56 1.66 -15.03 10.68
C ALA A 56 1.24 -14.27 11.96
N LYS A 57 0.22 -14.75 12.68
CA LYS A 57 -0.37 -14.05 13.84
C LYS A 57 0.66 -13.75 14.94
N ASP A 58 1.56 -14.69 15.22
CA ASP A 58 2.58 -14.54 16.27
C ASP A 58 3.69 -13.55 15.92
N LEU A 59 3.83 -13.18 14.64
CA LEU A 59 4.73 -12.11 14.20
C LEU A 59 4.23 -10.73 14.66
N ARG A 60 2.93 -10.59 14.97
CA ARG A 60 2.30 -9.35 15.45
C ARG A 60 2.63 -8.16 14.56
N ILE A 61 2.49 -8.38 13.25
CA ILE A 61 2.73 -7.41 12.19
C ILE A 61 1.79 -6.22 12.43
N PRO A 62 2.31 -5.03 12.79
CA PRO A 62 1.48 -3.88 13.13
C PRO A 62 1.03 -3.09 11.91
N MET A 63 1.67 -3.30 10.75
CA MET A 63 1.39 -2.60 9.51
C MET A 63 1.70 -3.52 8.33
N LEU A 64 0.89 -3.49 7.28
CA LEU A 64 1.09 -4.29 6.08
C LEU A 64 1.04 -3.38 4.85
N ARG A 65 2.11 -3.38 4.06
CA ARG A 65 2.18 -2.65 2.79
C ARG A 65 1.60 -3.48 1.63
N TRP A 66 0.87 -2.84 0.72
CA TRP A 66 0.22 -3.41 -0.48
C TRP A 66 -0.17 -2.24 -1.45
N PRO A 67 -0.53 -2.42 -2.74
CA PRO A 67 -0.37 -3.60 -3.60
C PRO A 67 1.02 -3.67 -4.24
N GLY A 68 1.90 -2.72 -3.92
CA GLY A 68 3.25 -2.59 -4.50
C GLY A 68 4.06 -3.87 -4.33
N GLY A 69 5.32 -3.93 -4.74
CA GLY A 69 6.21 -2.92 -5.27
C GLY A 69 5.96 -2.65 -6.74
N ASN A 70 6.75 -3.22 -7.64
CA ASN A 70 6.72 -2.86 -9.06
C ASN A 70 5.31 -2.99 -9.68
N PHE A 71 4.51 -3.95 -9.21
CA PHE A 71 3.13 -4.16 -9.63
C PHE A 71 2.28 -2.88 -9.60
N VAL A 72 2.42 -2.04 -8.56
CA VAL A 72 1.52 -0.88 -8.37
C VAL A 72 1.62 0.13 -9.51
N SER A 73 2.77 0.23 -10.16
CA SER A 73 3.01 1.26 -11.19
C SER A 73 2.26 0.98 -12.51
N GLY A 74 1.64 -0.19 -12.63
CA GLY A 74 0.71 -0.53 -13.72
C GLY A 74 -0.70 -0.92 -13.24
N TYR A 75 -0.97 -0.80 -11.94
CA TYR A 75 -2.22 -1.27 -11.34
C TYR A 75 -3.29 -0.18 -11.30
N HIS A 76 -4.49 -0.49 -11.81
CA HIS A 76 -5.66 0.38 -11.72
C HIS A 76 -6.60 -0.19 -10.65
N TRP A 77 -6.65 0.45 -9.47
CA TRP A 77 -7.27 -0.13 -8.27
C TRP A 77 -8.76 -0.46 -8.43
N THR A 78 -9.46 0.23 -9.33
CA THR A 78 -10.86 -0.04 -9.67
C THR A 78 -11.07 -1.40 -10.35
N ASP A 79 -10.02 -1.98 -10.94
CA ASP A 79 -10.08 -3.35 -11.48
C ASP A 79 -10.24 -4.40 -10.36
N GLY A 80 -9.90 -4.04 -9.12
CA GLY A 80 -9.90 -4.92 -7.94
C GLY A 80 -11.05 -4.72 -6.95
N ILE A 81 -12.13 -4.01 -7.31
CA ILE A 81 -13.30 -3.78 -6.45
C ILE A 81 -14.58 -4.34 -7.08
N GLY A 82 -15.67 -4.38 -6.32
CA GLY A 82 -16.96 -4.88 -6.81
C GLY A 82 -17.00 -6.40 -6.98
N PRO A 83 -18.04 -6.95 -7.65
CA PRO A 83 -18.22 -8.39 -7.81
C PRO A 83 -17.02 -9.05 -8.50
N ARG A 84 -16.40 -10.05 -7.85
CA ARG A 84 -15.17 -10.71 -8.35
C ARG A 84 -15.30 -11.29 -9.76
N GLU A 85 -16.49 -11.72 -10.15
CA GLU A 85 -16.76 -12.32 -11.47
C GLU A 85 -16.81 -11.27 -12.60
N GLU A 86 -16.95 -9.98 -12.26
CA GLU A 86 -16.95 -8.87 -13.22
C GLU A 86 -15.56 -8.21 -13.34
N ARG A 87 -14.62 -8.56 -12.45
CA ARG A 87 -13.29 -7.97 -12.41
C ARG A 87 -12.45 -8.44 -13.61
N PRO A 88 -11.75 -7.53 -14.31
CA PRO A 88 -10.99 -7.89 -15.49
C PRO A 88 -9.71 -8.62 -15.11
N ARG A 89 -9.31 -9.58 -15.95
CA ARG A 89 -7.95 -10.15 -15.90
C ARG A 89 -7.02 -9.25 -16.72
N LYS A 90 -5.85 -8.92 -16.18
CA LYS A 90 -4.88 -7.99 -16.78
C LYS A 90 -3.51 -8.62 -16.88
N MET A 91 -2.69 -8.14 -17.82
CA MET A 91 -1.27 -8.46 -17.84
C MET A 91 -0.55 -7.52 -16.88
N ASP A 92 0.09 -8.07 -15.84
CA ASP A 92 1.07 -7.35 -15.05
C ASP A 92 2.41 -7.32 -15.79
N LEU A 93 2.85 -6.13 -16.14
CA LEU A 93 4.10 -5.90 -16.86
C LEU A 93 5.34 -5.97 -15.95
N ALA A 94 5.18 -5.75 -14.64
CA ALA A 94 6.29 -5.83 -13.69
C ALA A 94 6.83 -7.25 -13.57
N TRP A 95 5.92 -8.23 -13.47
CA TRP A 95 6.28 -9.64 -13.28
C TRP A 95 5.93 -10.53 -14.48
N SER A 96 5.44 -9.94 -15.57
CA SER A 96 5.07 -10.65 -16.80
C SER A 96 4.11 -11.82 -16.54
N THR A 97 3.14 -11.58 -15.66
CA THR A 97 2.15 -12.57 -15.24
C THR A 97 0.75 -12.03 -15.48
N GLU A 98 -0.20 -12.94 -15.54
CA GLU A 98 -1.61 -12.58 -15.54
C GLU A 98 -2.09 -12.28 -14.11
N GLU A 99 -2.73 -11.14 -13.92
CA GLU A 99 -3.39 -10.72 -12.69
C GLU A 99 -4.90 -10.94 -12.82
N SER A 100 -5.50 -11.64 -11.87
CA SER A 100 -6.93 -11.97 -11.89
C SER A 100 -7.83 -10.91 -11.27
N ASN A 101 -7.25 -10.01 -10.46
CA ASN A 101 -7.90 -9.00 -9.63
C ASN A 101 -8.92 -9.54 -8.62
N ARG A 102 -8.90 -10.85 -8.33
CA ARG A 102 -9.79 -11.49 -7.35
C ARG A 102 -9.48 -11.07 -5.91
N PHE A 103 -8.23 -10.66 -5.65
CA PHE A 103 -7.84 -10.00 -4.41
C PHE A 103 -7.57 -8.53 -4.71
N GLY A 104 -8.38 -7.61 -4.19
CA GLY A 104 -8.16 -6.18 -4.35
C GLY A 104 -8.30 -5.42 -3.05
N THR A 105 -8.73 -4.16 -3.14
CA THR A 105 -8.79 -3.24 -1.99
C THR A 105 -9.61 -3.84 -0.84
N ASP A 106 -10.82 -4.30 -1.14
CA ASP A 106 -11.75 -4.80 -0.14
C ASP A 106 -11.24 -6.09 0.53
N GLU A 107 -10.66 -6.99 -0.25
CA GLU A 107 -10.03 -8.20 0.27
C GLU A 107 -8.81 -7.89 1.15
N PHE A 108 -7.98 -6.93 0.73
CA PHE A 108 -6.81 -6.50 1.49
C PHE A 108 -7.20 -5.86 2.84
N MET A 109 -8.24 -5.03 2.84
CA MET A 109 -8.76 -4.40 4.04
C MET A 109 -9.30 -5.43 5.04
N ALA A 110 -10.05 -6.43 4.56
CA ALA A 110 -10.49 -7.55 5.39
C ALA A 110 -9.31 -8.40 5.91
N TYR A 111 -8.28 -8.63 5.09
CA TYR A 111 -7.08 -9.34 5.51
C TYR A 111 -6.32 -8.60 6.63
N CYS A 112 -6.15 -7.28 6.50
CA CYS A 112 -5.55 -6.44 7.54
C CYS A 112 -6.33 -6.52 8.86
N ARG A 113 -7.68 -6.49 8.81
CA ARG A 113 -8.52 -6.67 10.00
C ARG A 113 -8.32 -8.04 10.68
N LEU A 114 -8.21 -9.12 9.90
CA LEU A 114 -7.93 -10.46 10.43
C LEU A 114 -6.56 -10.54 11.12
N MET A 115 -5.56 -9.87 10.56
CA MET A 115 -4.20 -9.81 11.10
C MET A 115 -4.05 -8.85 12.29
N GLY A 116 -4.99 -7.90 12.46
CA GLY A 116 -4.83 -6.79 13.39
C GLY A 116 -3.71 -5.83 12.98
N ALA A 117 -3.49 -5.69 11.67
CA ALA A 117 -2.47 -4.83 11.08
C ALA A 117 -3.10 -3.57 10.47
N GLU A 118 -2.40 -2.45 10.56
CA GLU A 118 -2.78 -1.22 9.86
C GLU A 118 -2.47 -1.35 8.35
N PRO A 119 -3.39 -0.98 7.45
CA PRO A 119 -3.13 -0.96 6.02
C PRO A 119 -2.18 0.18 5.64
N TYR A 120 -1.22 -0.13 4.77
CA TYR A 120 -0.39 0.84 4.07
C TYR A 120 -0.55 0.61 2.56
N ILE A 121 -1.23 1.53 1.87
CA ILE A 121 -1.53 1.43 0.43
C ILE A 121 -0.55 2.28 -0.40
N CYS A 122 0.05 1.71 -1.43
CA CYS A 122 0.79 2.48 -2.45
C CYS A 122 -0.14 2.86 -3.61
N VAL A 123 -0.06 4.11 -4.09
CA VAL A 123 -0.81 4.56 -5.28
C VAL A 123 0.01 4.38 -6.56
N ASN A 124 -0.68 4.13 -7.67
CA ASN A 124 -0.06 4.03 -8.99
C ASN A 124 0.41 5.42 -9.46
N MET A 125 1.73 5.62 -9.46
CA MET A 125 2.38 6.80 -10.04
C MET A 125 3.17 6.48 -11.33
N GLY A 126 3.02 5.28 -11.88
CA GLY A 126 3.53 4.93 -13.20
C GLY A 126 2.53 5.38 -14.26
N THR A 127 1.58 4.50 -14.60
CA THR A 127 0.50 4.76 -15.56
C THR A 127 -0.72 5.45 -14.97
N GLY A 128 -0.85 5.47 -13.64
CA GLY A 128 -2.00 6.03 -12.92
C GLY A 128 -2.03 7.55 -12.89
N THR A 129 -3.18 8.07 -12.46
CA THR A 129 -3.50 9.51 -12.43
C THR A 129 -3.73 10.03 -11.01
N MET A 130 -3.71 11.37 -10.87
CA MET A 130 -4.10 12.04 -9.61
C MET A 130 -5.56 11.76 -9.26
N ASP A 131 -6.44 11.71 -10.28
CA ASP A 131 -7.86 11.41 -10.09
C ASP A 131 -8.05 9.99 -9.54
N GLU A 132 -7.28 9.01 -10.04
CA GLU A 132 -7.31 7.65 -9.49
C GLU A 132 -6.82 7.59 -8.03
N ALA A 133 -5.76 8.30 -7.69
CA ALA A 133 -5.24 8.35 -6.32
C ALA A 133 -6.24 9.04 -5.36
N GLN A 134 -6.83 10.16 -5.79
CA GLN A 134 -7.90 10.89 -5.09
C GLN A 134 -9.10 9.97 -4.84
N ALA A 135 -9.59 9.33 -5.91
CA ALA A 135 -10.71 8.42 -5.88
C ALA A 135 -10.47 7.24 -4.93
N TRP A 136 -9.26 6.71 -4.88
CA TRP A 136 -8.95 5.60 -3.99
C TRP A 136 -8.98 5.99 -2.51
N VAL A 137 -8.46 7.18 -2.19
CA VAL A 137 -8.55 7.76 -0.83
C VAL A 137 -10.02 7.98 -0.46
N GLU A 138 -10.83 8.54 -1.36
CA GLU A 138 -12.25 8.76 -1.12
C GLU A 138 -13.04 7.46 -0.97
N TYR A 139 -12.77 6.46 -1.81
CA TYR A 139 -13.35 5.14 -1.68
C TYR A 139 -13.05 4.54 -0.31
N CYS A 140 -11.80 4.61 0.13
CA CYS A 140 -11.39 4.04 1.42
C CYS A 140 -11.91 4.83 2.62
N ASN A 141 -11.91 6.16 2.57
CA ASN A 141 -12.05 6.98 3.79
C ASN A 141 -13.27 7.92 3.75
N GLY A 142 -13.91 8.09 2.59
CA GLY A 142 -15.03 9.01 2.41
C GLY A 142 -16.26 8.62 3.23
N THR A 143 -16.84 9.61 3.91
CA THR A 143 -18.08 9.47 4.70
C THR A 143 -19.28 10.19 4.07
N GLY A 144 -19.04 11.04 3.07
CA GLY A 144 -20.07 11.83 2.40
C GLY A 144 -21.01 10.98 1.53
N ASP A 145 -22.02 11.66 0.99
CA ASP A 145 -22.88 11.16 -0.09
C ASP A 145 -22.23 11.53 -1.43
N THR A 146 -21.18 10.78 -1.79
CA THR A 146 -20.36 11.01 -2.97
C THR A 146 -20.12 9.70 -3.70
N TYR A 147 -19.79 9.77 -4.99
CA TYR A 147 -19.71 8.60 -5.86
C TYR A 147 -18.82 7.49 -5.29
N TRP A 148 -17.58 7.79 -4.90
CA TRP A 148 -16.65 6.75 -4.43
C TRP A 148 -17.00 6.20 -3.05
N ALA A 149 -17.50 7.05 -2.14
CA ALA A 149 -17.98 6.59 -0.84
C ALA A 149 -19.22 5.69 -0.99
N ASN A 150 -20.16 6.06 -1.87
CA ASN A 150 -21.35 5.26 -2.15
C ASN A 150 -21.01 3.97 -2.88
N LEU A 151 -20.07 3.99 -3.82
CA LEU A 151 -19.61 2.77 -4.49
C LEU A 151 -19.00 1.78 -3.49
N ARG A 152 -18.27 2.25 -2.46
CA ARG A 152 -17.81 1.38 -1.37
C ARG A 152 -19.01 0.75 -0.63
N ARG A 153 -20.04 1.54 -0.30
CA ARG A 153 -21.27 1.02 0.35
C ARG A 153 -22.01 0.01 -0.52
N GLU A 154 -22.12 0.28 -1.82
CA GLU A 154 -22.71 -0.62 -2.82
C GLU A 154 -21.94 -1.94 -2.93
N ASN A 155 -20.63 -1.91 -2.72
CA ASN A 155 -19.77 -3.11 -2.62
C ASN A 155 -19.83 -3.78 -1.23
N ASP A 156 -20.92 -3.59 -0.48
CA ASP A 156 -21.16 -4.17 0.86
C ASP A 156 -20.18 -3.71 1.96
N HIS A 157 -19.64 -2.50 1.82
CA HIS A 157 -18.69 -1.91 2.77
C HIS A 157 -19.17 -0.53 3.25
N GLU A 158 -20.16 -0.55 4.16
CA GLU A 158 -20.84 0.65 4.64
C GLU A 158 -19.87 1.68 5.28
N GLU A 159 -19.12 1.23 6.28
CA GLU A 159 -18.20 2.07 7.05
C GLU A 159 -16.90 2.35 6.28
N PRO A 160 -16.31 3.55 6.43
CA PRO A 160 -15.00 3.83 5.87
C PRO A 160 -13.93 2.91 6.49
N TYR A 161 -12.97 2.54 5.66
CA TYR A 161 -11.79 1.78 6.05
C TYR A 161 -10.81 2.58 6.91
N ASN A 162 -10.81 3.91 6.78
CA ASN A 162 -9.90 4.82 7.49
C ASN A 162 -8.42 4.46 7.27
N VAL A 163 -8.04 4.18 6.02
CA VAL A 163 -6.66 3.89 5.65
C VAL A 163 -5.81 5.12 5.92
N LYS A 164 -4.87 4.98 6.85
CA LYS A 164 -4.05 6.10 7.29
C LYS A 164 -2.80 6.28 6.44
N TYR A 165 -2.13 5.20 6.03
CA TYR A 165 -0.79 5.29 5.43
C TYR A 165 -0.83 5.09 3.93
N TRP A 166 -0.25 6.04 3.18
CA TRP A 166 -0.25 6.01 1.74
C TRP A 166 1.13 6.28 1.13
N GLY A 167 1.50 5.50 0.13
CA GLY A 167 2.80 5.58 -0.54
C GLY A 167 2.66 6.24 -1.90
N LEU A 168 3.46 7.28 -2.13
CA LEU A 168 3.48 8.02 -3.39
C LEU A 168 4.33 7.25 -4.42
N GLY A 169 3.76 6.19 -5.00
CA GLY A 169 4.43 5.33 -5.97
C GLY A 169 5.28 4.22 -5.34
N ASN A 170 6.15 3.62 -6.15
CA ASN A 170 7.16 2.65 -5.74
C ASN A 170 8.43 2.86 -6.55
N GLU A 171 9.59 2.96 -5.89
CA GLU A 171 10.94 2.94 -6.51
C GLU A 171 11.05 3.69 -7.85
N MET A 172 10.47 4.90 -7.92
CA MET A 172 10.30 5.64 -9.17
C MET A 172 11.62 6.06 -9.84
N TYR A 173 12.76 5.79 -9.22
CA TYR A 173 14.10 6.04 -9.76
C TYR A 173 14.60 4.95 -10.73
N GLY A 174 14.07 3.72 -10.64
CA GLY A 174 14.65 2.55 -11.30
C GLY A 174 14.21 2.43 -12.76
N GLU A 175 15.13 2.20 -13.69
CA GLU A 175 14.81 2.05 -15.13
C GLU A 175 13.91 0.84 -15.44
N TRP A 176 13.86 -0.15 -14.54
CA TRP A 176 12.95 -1.29 -14.62
C TRP A 176 11.49 -0.92 -14.32
N GLN A 177 11.26 0.22 -13.68
CA GLN A 177 9.97 0.60 -13.14
C GLN A 177 9.10 1.27 -14.19
N ILE A 178 7.82 0.88 -14.25
CA ILE A 178 6.86 1.52 -15.13
C ILE A 178 6.74 2.99 -14.74
N GLY A 179 7.04 3.88 -15.69
CA GLY A 179 7.00 5.31 -15.46
C GLY A 179 8.14 5.86 -14.60
N ALA A 180 9.33 5.26 -14.67
CA ALA A 180 10.55 5.79 -14.03
C ALA A 180 10.77 7.29 -14.29
N LEU A 181 11.31 8.00 -13.30
CA LEU A 181 11.47 9.46 -13.27
C LEU A 181 12.86 9.84 -12.77
N SER A 182 13.29 11.05 -13.16
CA SER A 182 14.34 11.76 -12.43
C SER A 182 13.86 12.14 -11.02
N ALA A 183 14.78 12.46 -10.10
CA ALA A 183 14.41 12.90 -8.76
C ALA A 183 13.57 14.18 -8.79
N GLU A 184 13.93 15.14 -9.65
CA GLU A 184 13.22 16.39 -9.82
C GLU A 184 11.81 16.18 -10.37
N ASP A 185 11.64 15.28 -11.35
CA ASP A 185 10.33 14.99 -11.91
C ASP A 185 9.46 14.21 -10.93
N TYR A 186 10.04 13.29 -10.15
CA TYR A 186 9.34 12.63 -9.07
C TYR A 186 8.86 13.64 -8.03
N VAL A 187 9.69 14.58 -7.59
CA VAL A 187 9.28 15.66 -6.67
C VAL A 187 8.11 16.46 -7.25
N ARG A 188 8.20 16.89 -8.52
CA ARG A 188 7.11 17.65 -9.17
C ARG A 188 5.81 16.86 -9.19
N LYS A 189 5.86 15.59 -9.58
CA LYS A 189 4.68 14.72 -9.66
C LYS A 189 4.10 14.41 -8.28
N ALA A 190 4.94 13.97 -7.34
CA ALA A 190 4.54 13.55 -6.00
C ALA A 190 3.93 14.71 -5.19
N ARG A 191 4.36 15.95 -5.39
CA ARG A 191 3.74 17.13 -4.76
C ARG A 191 2.26 17.26 -5.10
N GLU A 192 1.90 17.11 -6.36
CA GLU A 192 0.51 17.29 -6.78
C GLU A 192 -0.36 16.09 -6.36
N PHE A 193 0.18 14.86 -6.43
CA PHE A 193 -0.47 13.68 -5.84
C PHE A 193 -0.71 13.85 -4.34
N ALA A 194 0.29 14.31 -3.58
CA ALA A 194 0.18 14.54 -2.14
C ALA A 194 -0.92 15.55 -1.80
N LYS A 195 -1.01 16.65 -2.56
CA LYS A 195 -2.06 17.67 -2.36
C LYS A 195 -3.45 17.10 -2.56
N VAL A 196 -3.71 16.45 -3.70
CA VAL A 196 -5.07 15.94 -3.98
C VAL A 196 -5.49 14.87 -2.96
N MET A 197 -4.56 14.01 -2.53
CA MET A 197 -4.83 12.99 -1.53
C MET A 197 -5.13 13.62 -0.16
N ARG A 198 -4.31 14.58 0.30
CA ARG A 198 -4.52 15.29 1.58
C ARG A 198 -5.75 16.20 1.57
N TRP A 199 -6.12 16.78 0.43
CA TRP A 199 -7.35 17.56 0.31
C TRP A 199 -8.59 16.68 0.37
N THR A 200 -8.46 15.42 -0.04
CA THR A 200 -9.53 14.41 0.07
C THR A 200 -9.69 13.93 1.50
N ASP A 201 -8.59 13.60 2.17
CA ASP A 201 -8.58 13.27 3.58
C ASP A 201 -7.33 13.88 4.25
N PRO A 202 -7.51 14.94 5.07
CA PRO A 202 -6.38 15.60 5.71
C PRO A 202 -5.74 14.77 6.83
N SER A 203 -6.34 13.65 7.25
CA SER A 203 -5.86 12.81 8.35
C SER A 203 -4.86 11.71 7.94
N ILE A 204 -4.71 11.44 6.65
CA ILE A 204 -3.77 10.44 6.13
C ILE A 204 -2.32 10.85 6.40
N GLU A 205 -1.38 9.91 6.34
CA GLU A 205 0.06 10.15 6.36
C GLU A 205 0.67 9.60 5.08
N LEU A 206 1.52 10.41 4.44
CA LEU A 206 2.10 10.13 3.13
C LEU A 206 3.57 9.71 3.24
N VAL A 207 3.97 8.76 2.41
CA VAL A 207 5.33 8.22 2.32
C VAL A 207 5.89 8.52 0.92
N GLY A 208 6.96 9.31 0.84
CA GLY A 208 7.72 9.52 -0.40
C GLY A 208 8.66 8.35 -0.70
N CYS A 209 8.90 8.08 -1.99
CA CYS A 209 9.83 7.07 -2.45
C CYS A 209 11.27 7.54 -2.26
N GLY A 210 11.97 6.95 -1.30
CA GLY A 210 13.41 7.01 -1.17
C GLY A 210 14.13 5.89 -1.90
N LEU A 211 15.46 5.88 -1.77
CA LEU A 211 16.35 4.89 -2.36
C LEU A 211 17.18 4.20 -1.27
N SER A 212 18.23 4.85 -0.75
CA SER A 212 19.06 4.26 0.31
C SER A 212 19.29 5.20 1.48
N GLY A 213 18.71 6.41 1.43
CA GLY A 213 18.91 7.49 2.39
C GLY A 213 20.23 8.26 2.22
N LEU A 214 21.11 7.82 1.32
CA LEU A 214 22.45 8.40 1.14
C LEU A 214 22.73 8.85 -0.30
N MET A 215 21.80 8.66 -1.22
CA MET A 215 21.98 8.99 -2.64
C MET A 215 21.48 10.40 -2.95
N ASP A 216 21.92 10.95 -4.07
CA ASP A 216 21.43 12.26 -4.54
C ASP A 216 19.91 12.28 -4.76
N TRP A 217 19.33 11.14 -5.17
CA TRP A 217 17.87 10.96 -5.18
C TRP A 217 17.24 11.33 -3.84
N ASP A 218 17.73 10.74 -2.74
CA ASP A 218 17.18 10.95 -1.40
C ASP A 218 17.29 12.42 -0.99
N ARG A 219 18.42 13.08 -1.26
CA ARG A 219 18.60 14.50 -0.98
C ARG A 219 17.58 15.36 -1.72
N VAL A 220 17.46 15.20 -3.03
CA VAL A 220 16.54 16.00 -3.87
C VAL A 220 15.09 15.75 -3.45
N VAL A 221 14.72 14.50 -3.19
CA VAL A 221 13.37 14.12 -2.78
C VAL A 221 13.02 14.67 -1.41
N ILE A 222 13.91 14.56 -0.42
CA ILE A 222 13.67 15.10 0.93
C ILE A 222 13.56 16.63 0.87
N GLU A 223 14.49 17.33 0.20
CA GLU A 223 14.44 18.79 0.05
C GLU A 223 13.15 19.26 -0.64
N GLY A 224 12.67 18.49 -1.62
CA GLY A 224 11.48 18.81 -2.41
C GLY A 224 10.15 18.44 -1.73
N LEU A 225 10.09 17.32 -1.01
CA LEU A 225 8.86 16.72 -0.52
C LEU A 225 8.65 16.81 0.98
N ALA A 226 9.67 17.11 1.80
CA ALA A 226 9.51 17.18 3.26
C ALA A 226 8.29 18.02 3.75
N PRO A 227 7.86 19.11 3.08
CA PRO A 227 6.65 19.84 3.49
C PRO A 227 5.32 19.16 3.15
N PHE A 228 5.33 18.10 2.34
CA PHE A 228 4.16 17.44 1.75
C PHE A 228 3.97 15.99 2.19
N VAL A 229 5.00 15.36 2.75
CA VAL A 229 4.97 13.97 3.19
C VAL A 229 5.40 13.84 4.65
N ASP A 230 4.99 12.76 5.29
CA ASP A 230 5.27 12.46 6.70
C ASP A 230 6.48 11.53 6.85
N TYR A 231 6.75 10.72 5.83
CA TYR A 231 7.85 9.74 5.81
C TYR A 231 8.57 9.71 4.46
N HIS A 232 9.79 9.19 4.50
CA HIS A 232 10.65 8.89 3.35
C HIS A 232 11.06 7.42 3.47
N SER A 233 10.78 6.61 2.44
CA SER A 233 11.00 5.15 2.47
C SER A 233 12.46 4.75 2.35
#